data_AF-A0A1Z4NNJ1-F1
#
_entry.id   AF-A0A1Z4NNJ1-F1
#
_cell.length_a   1.000
_cell.length_b   1.000
_cell.length_c   1.000
_cell.angle_alpha   90.00
_cell.angle_beta   90.00
_cell.angle_gamma   90.00
#
_symmetry.space_group_name_H-M   'P 1'
#
loop_
_entity.id
_entity.type
_entity.pdbx_description
1 polymer ?
#
loop_
_entity_poly.entity_id
_entity_poly.type
_entity_poly.pdbx_seq_one_letter_code
_entity_poly.pdbx_strand_id
1 'polypeptide(L)'
;MVQYTLAQSPEVIINVPGKDSAKAREKAMDQLVELMDSGELPTELEEGFSPQQLIEVKEPKLQTATDEDAITQAVQVLNHLATLKLKVQESRSEALEIRKAIDVLFSDEPVSEEDVSRLKEGFKVLKNYAQANLRYREARAQAENARKTLDEALASADK
;
A
#
# COMPACT_ATOMS: atom_id res chain seq x y z
N MET A 1 -27.14 -1.57 4.20
CA MET A 1 -27.54 -1.59 5.62
C MET A 1 -27.06 -0.28 6.21
N VAL A 2 -27.86 0.35 7.05
CA VAL A 2 -27.49 1.56 7.79
C VAL A 2 -27.28 1.16 9.25
N GLN A 3 -26.29 1.79 9.89
CA GLN A 3 -25.94 1.57 11.27
C GLN A 3 -26.26 2.81 12.09
N TYR A 4 -26.82 2.61 13.28
CA TYR A 4 -27.09 3.67 14.24
C TYR A 4 -26.44 3.35 15.57
N THR A 5 -26.04 4.39 16.29
CA THR A 5 -25.51 4.33 17.65
C THR A 5 -26.16 5.39 18.53
N LEU A 6 -25.98 5.26 19.84
CA LEU A 6 -26.39 6.23 20.84
C LEU A 6 -25.22 7.15 21.20
N ALA A 7 -25.51 8.41 21.50
CA ALA A 7 -24.49 9.37 21.95
C ALA A 7 -23.87 8.98 23.30
N GLN A 8 -24.69 8.38 24.17
CA GLN A 8 -24.31 7.98 25.52
C GLN A 8 -23.62 6.60 25.55
N SER A 9 -23.88 5.77 24.53
CA SER A 9 -23.36 4.41 24.39
C SER A 9 -22.94 4.12 22.96
N PRO A 10 -21.73 4.57 22.56
CA PRO A 10 -21.15 4.33 21.24
C PRO A 10 -20.95 2.85 20.89
N GLU A 11 -20.98 1.97 21.89
CA GLU A 11 -20.86 0.52 21.77
C GLU A 11 -22.14 -0.18 21.30
N VAL A 12 -23.30 0.47 21.42
CA VAL A 12 -24.58 -0.09 21.00
C VAL A 12 -24.80 0.18 19.52
N ILE A 13 -24.59 -0.83 18.67
CA ILE A 13 -24.76 -0.73 17.22
C ILE A 13 -26.05 -1.39 16.76
N ILE A 14 -26.97 -0.59 16.23
CA ILE A 14 -28.26 -1.03 15.69
C ILE A 14 -28.19 -1.09 14.17
N ASN A 15 -28.40 -2.28 13.61
CA ASN A 15 -28.29 -2.54 12.17
C ASN A 15 -29.67 -2.62 11.51
N VAL A 16 -29.97 -1.68 10.61
CA VAL A 16 -31.25 -1.65 9.87
C VAL A 16 -31.02 -1.87 8.37
N PRO A 17 -31.80 -2.75 7.71
CA PRO A 17 -31.71 -2.92 6.27
C PRO A 17 -32.23 -1.66 5.54
N GLY A 18 -31.44 -1.15 4.59
CA GLY A 18 -31.77 0.06 3.81
C GLY A 18 -30.69 1.14 3.89
N LYS A 19 -31.11 2.38 3.64
CA LYS A 19 -30.35 3.64 3.75
C LYS A 19 -30.93 4.48 4.89
N ASP A 20 -30.17 5.46 5.39
CA ASP A 20 -30.68 6.40 6.40
C ASP A 20 -31.97 7.10 5.91
N SER A 21 -33.03 6.98 6.70
CA SER A 21 -34.35 7.56 6.44
C SER A 21 -35.15 7.60 7.73
N ALA A 22 -36.20 8.43 7.79
CA ALA A 22 -37.11 8.48 8.95
C ALA A 22 -37.65 7.09 9.31
N LYS A 23 -38.06 6.31 8.30
CA LYS A 23 -38.55 4.94 8.46
C LYS A 23 -37.48 3.96 8.96
N ALA A 24 -36.21 4.15 8.57
CA ALA A 24 -35.10 3.31 9.07
C ALA A 24 -34.77 3.64 10.53
N ARG A 25 -34.89 4.91 10.92
CA ARG A 25 -34.70 5.37 12.31
C ARG A 25 -35.82 4.90 13.22
N GLU A 26 -37.07 4.91 12.75
CA GLU A 26 -38.21 4.31 13.47
C GLU A 26 -37.95 2.81 13.74
N LYS A 27 -37.52 2.05 12.72
CA LYS A 27 -37.15 0.64 12.92
C LYS A 27 -35.97 0.43 13.86
N ALA A 28 -35.00 1.33 13.84
CA ALA A 28 -33.88 1.29 14.78
C ALA A 28 -34.36 1.56 16.21
N MET A 29 -35.35 2.43 16.38
CA MET A 29 -35.99 2.67 17.68
C MET A 29 -36.74 1.42 18.17
N ASP A 30 -37.49 0.75 17.29
CA ASP A 30 -38.19 -0.50 17.66
C ASP A 30 -37.19 -1.55 18.20
N GLN A 31 -36.04 -1.71 17.53
CA GLN A 31 -34.95 -2.60 18.00
C GLN A 31 -34.30 -2.11 19.29
N LEU A 32 -34.18 -0.80 19.49
CA LEU A 32 -33.66 -0.24 20.73
C LEU A 32 -34.58 -0.52 21.91
N VAL A 33 -35.90 -0.43 21.72
CA VAL A 33 -36.90 -0.77 22.75
C VAL A 33 -36.83 -2.25 23.09
N GLU A 34 -36.65 -3.14 22.11
CA GLU A 34 -36.45 -4.57 22.36
C GLU A 34 -35.19 -4.83 23.22
N LEU A 35 -34.09 -4.10 22.98
CA LEU A 35 -32.86 -4.19 23.78
C LEU A 35 -33.01 -3.62 25.20
N MET A 36 -33.90 -2.64 25.39
CA MET A 36 -34.27 -2.14 26.71
C MET A 36 -35.08 -3.19 27.49
N ASP A 37 -36.07 -3.81 26.83
CA ASP A 37 -36.92 -4.83 27.43
C ASP A 37 -36.14 -6.12 27.78
N SER A 38 -35.10 -6.45 27.00
CA SER A 38 -34.20 -7.58 27.29
C SER A 38 -33.16 -7.27 28.38
N GLY A 39 -33.03 -6.01 28.81
CA GLY A 39 -32.03 -5.58 29.79
C GLY A 39 -30.60 -5.59 29.25
N GLU A 40 -30.42 -5.63 27.93
CA GLU A 40 -29.12 -5.64 27.25
C GLU A 40 -28.59 -4.23 26.94
N LEU A 41 -29.37 -3.18 27.24
CA LEU A 41 -28.93 -1.81 27.10
C LEU A 41 -28.02 -1.41 28.29
N PRO A 42 -26.74 -1.08 28.06
CA PRO A 42 -25.77 -0.80 29.14
C PRO A 42 -26.01 0.54 29.85
N THR A 43 -26.87 1.41 29.31
CA THR A 43 -27.13 2.77 29.81
C THR A 43 -28.59 3.16 29.67
N GLU A 44 -29.08 3.99 30.59
CA GLU A 44 -30.41 4.61 30.46
C GLU A 44 -30.41 5.69 29.37
N LEU A 45 -31.49 5.75 28.58
CA LEU A 45 -31.69 6.79 27.57
C LEU A 45 -32.14 8.11 28.23
N GLU A 46 -31.88 9.23 27.56
CA GLU A 46 -32.42 10.55 27.95
C GLU A 46 -33.97 10.56 27.95
N GLU A 47 -34.57 11.25 28.93
CA GLU A 47 -36.02 11.38 29.04
C GLU A 47 -36.59 12.09 27.79
N GLY A 48 -37.47 11.40 27.04
CA GLY A 48 -38.00 11.88 25.76
C GLY A 48 -37.17 11.53 24.53
N PHE A 49 -36.29 10.52 24.60
CA PHE A 49 -35.48 10.05 23.47
C PHE A 49 -36.34 9.74 22.22
N SER A 50 -35.89 10.25 21.06
CA SER A 50 -36.59 10.19 19.78
C SER A 50 -35.72 9.57 18.67
N PRO A 51 -36.32 8.99 17.60
CA PRO A 51 -35.55 8.34 16.53
C PRO A 51 -34.57 9.28 15.79
N GLN A 52 -34.79 10.59 15.86
CA GLN A 52 -33.91 11.59 15.26
C GLN A 52 -32.59 11.75 16.04
N GLN A 53 -32.55 11.36 17.32
CA GLN A 53 -31.35 11.43 18.16
C GLN A 53 -30.40 10.24 17.97
N LEU A 54 -30.81 9.22 17.21
CA LEU A 54 -29.90 8.17 16.75
C LEU A 54 -28.80 8.77 15.89
N ILE A 55 -27.55 8.43 16.20
CA ILE A 55 -26.40 8.88 15.42
C ILE A 55 -26.16 7.84 14.34
N GLU A 56 -26.25 8.24 13.07
CA GLU A 56 -25.82 7.38 11.97
C GLU A 56 -24.32 7.12 12.11
N VAL A 57 -23.95 5.85 12.32
CA VAL A 57 -22.56 5.43 12.27
C VAL A 57 -22.15 5.44 10.82
N LYS A 58 -21.61 6.56 10.39
CA LYS A 58 -20.82 6.62 9.16
C LYS A 58 -19.49 5.96 9.51
N GLU A 59 -19.42 4.64 9.36
CA GLU A 59 -18.12 3.99 9.25
C GLU A 59 -17.32 4.82 8.23
N PRO A 60 -16.10 5.27 8.56
CA PRO A 60 -15.23 5.77 7.53
C PRO A 60 -15.13 4.63 6.55
N LYS A 61 -15.74 4.79 5.38
CA LYS A 61 -15.47 3.89 4.27
C LYS A 61 -13.96 3.92 4.19
N LEU A 62 -13.30 2.84 4.62
CA LEU A 62 -12.00 2.52 4.09
C LEU A 62 -12.19 2.72 2.60
N GLN A 63 -11.54 3.76 2.08
CA GLN A 63 -11.41 3.92 0.66
C GLN A 63 -10.65 2.67 0.26
N THR A 64 -11.40 1.62 -0.07
CA THR A 64 -10.90 0.49 -0.82
C THR A 64 -10.29 1.17 -2.02
N ALA A 65 -8.95 1.17 -2.09
CA ALA A 65 -8.24 1.55 -3.30
C ALA A 65 -9.00 0.90 -4.42
N THR A 66 -9.61 1.72 -5.29
CA THR A 66 -10.42 1.18 -6.37
C THR A 66 -9.50 0.32 -7.23
N ASP A 67 -10.05 -0.65 -7.98
CA ASP A 67 -9.22 -1.45 -8.88
C ASP A 67 -8.41 -0.54 -9.84
N GLU A 68 -8.94 0.65 -10.18
CA GLU A 68 -8.24 1.71 -10.92
C GLU A 68 -7.05 2.32 -10.17
N ASP A 69 -7.16 2.55 -8.85
CA ASP A 69 -6.06 3.01 -8.01
C ASP A 69 -4.94 1.96 -7.92
N ALA A 70 -5.32 0.68 -7.79
CA ALA A 70 -4.39 -0.43 -7.77
C ALA A 70 -3.64 -0.58 -9.12
N ILE A 71 -4.34 -0.42 -10.24
CA ILE A 71 -3.74 -0.39 -11.58
C ILE A 71 -2.79 0.80 -11.71
N THR A 72 -3.18 1.99 -11.24
CA THR A 72 -2.33 3.19 -11.30
C THR A 72 -1.03 3.00 -10.53
N GLN A 73 -1.11 2.45 -9.30
CA GLN A 73 0.07 2.13 -8.50
C GLN A 73 0.95 1.07 -9.17
N ALA A 74 0.34 0.04 -9.75
CA ALA A 74 1.08 -1.00 -10.48
C ALA A 74 1.91 -0.42 -11.64
N VAL A 75 1.31 0.46 -12.45
CA VAL A 75 2.02 1.14 -13.54
C VAL A 75 3.18 2.00 -13.02
N GLN A 76 2.98 2.72 -11.91
CA GLN A 76 4.04 3.54 -11.30
C GLN A 76 5.23 2.70 -10.84
N VAL A 77 4.97 1.55 -10.19
CA VAL A 77 6.02 0.62 -9.76
C VAL A 77 6.79 0.06 -10.95
N LEU A 78 6.09 -0.31 -12.03
CA LEU A 78 6.74 -0.79 -13.26
C LEU A 78 7.57 0.30 -13.95
N ASN A 79 7.08 1.55 -13.99
CA ASN A 79 7.84 2.68 -14.53
C ASN A 79 9.12 2.95 -13.71
N HIS A 80 9.01 2.89 -12.38
CA HIS A 80 10.17 3.00 -11.50
C HIS A 80 11.19 1.90 -11.78
N LEU A 81 10.75 0.65 -11.92
CA LEU A 81 11.61 -0.48 -12.29
C LEU A 81 12.30 -0.23 -13.64
N ALA A 82 11.58 0.27 -14.65
CA ALA A 82 12.14 0.55 -15.97
C ALA A 82 13.27 1.59 -15.90
N THR A 83 13.06 2.67 -15.15
CA THR A 83 14.06 3.72 -14.93
C THR A 83 15.30 3.17 -14.21
N LEU A 84 15.11 2.35 -13.18
CA LEU A 84 16.22 1.70 -12.47
C LEU A 84 16.98 0.73 -13.37
N LYS A 85 16.27 -0.03 -14.23
CA LYS A 85 16.89 -0.95 -15.18
C LYS A 85 17.80 -0.22 -16.15
N LEU A 86 17.35 0.91 -16.69
CA LEU A 86 18.14 1.75 -17.59
C LEU A 86 19.42 2.25 -16.90
N LYS A 87 19.30 2.81 -15.69
CA LYS A 87 20.43 3.31 -14.91
C LYS A 87 21.49 2.24 -14.60
N VAL A 88 21.04 1.03 -14.29
CA VAL A 88 21.94 -0.12 -14.09
C VAL A 88 22.62 -0.51 -15.40
N GLN A 89 21.90 -0.49 -16.53
CA GLN A 89 22.46 -0.82 -17.84
C GLN A 89 23.53 0.17 -18.30
N GLU A 90 23.32 1.47 -18.12
CA GLU A 90 24.24 2.54 -18.52
C GLU A 90 25.64 2.39 -17.90
N SER A 91 25.70 2.02 -16.62
CA SER A 91 26.97 1.92 -15.88
C SER A 91 27.53 0.49 -15.79
N ARG A 92 26.84 -0.51 -16.35
CA ARG A 92 27.19 -1.93 -16.20
C ARG A 92 28.56 -2.27 -16.76
N SER A 93 28.83 -1.86 -18.00
CA SER A 93 30.07 -2.26 -18.69
C SER A 93 31.29 -1.73 -17.94
N GLU A 94 31.29 -0.44 -17.65
CA GLU A 94 32.37 0.25 -16.96
C GLU A 94 32.59 -0.30 -15.54
N ALA A 95 31.51 -0.49 -14.78
CA ALA A 95 31.61 -1.04 -13.43
C ALA A 95 32.17 -2.48 -13.41
N LEU A 96 31.83 -3.32 -14.39
CA LEU A 96 32.36 -4.68 -14.49
C LEU A 96 33.84 -4.70 -14.86
N GLU A 97 34.30 -3.78 -15.71
CA GLU A 97 35.72 -3.62 -16.01
C GLU A 97 36.53 -3.21 -14.76
N ILE A 98 36.02 -2.25 -13.99
CA ILE A 98 36.64 -1.85 -12.72
C ILE A 98 36.61 -3.00 -11.71
N ARG A 99 35.53 -3.78 -11.64
CA ARG A 99 35.43 -4.94 -10.74
C ARG A 99 36.50 -5.99 -11.04
N LYS A 100 36.82 -6.23 -12.32
CA LYS A 100 37.92 -7.12 -12.74
C LYS A 100 39.27 -6.52 -12.37
N ALA A 101 39.46 -5.22 -12.60
CA ALA A 101 40.72 -4.55 -12.24
C ALA A 101 41.03 -4.65 -10.73
N ILE A 102 40.01 -4.73 -9.88
CA ILE A 102 40.19 -4.95 -8.44
C ILE A 102 40.90 -6.29 -8.15
N ASP A 103 40.75 -7.31 -8.99
CA ASP A 103 41.34 -8.63 -8.74
C ASP A 103 42.88 -8.58 -8.75
N VAL A 104 43.48 -7.57 -9.41
CA VAL A 104 44.93 -7.29 -9.34
C VAL A 104 45.39 -6.96 -7.92
N LEU A 105 44.53 -6.35 -7.08
CA LEU A 105 44.86 -6.08 -5.68
C LEU A 105 44.93 -7.36 -4.82
N PHE A 106 44.44 -8.48 -5.34
CA PHE A 106 44.41 -9.78 -4.67
C PHE A 106 45.35 -10.80 -5.32
N SER A 107 46.12 -10.39 -6.35
CA SER A 107 47.16 -11.23 -6.95
C SER A 107 48.53 -10.95 -6.32
N ASP A 108 49.49 -11.83 -6.58
CA ASP A 108 50.90 -11.64 -6.20
C ASP A 108 51.66 -10.73 -7.19
N GLU A 109 50.96 -10.13 -8.16
CA GLU A 109 51.57 -9.28 -9.18
C GLU A 109 51.88 -7.89 -8.62
N PRO A 110 53.03 -7.29 -9.00
CA PRO A 110 53.34 -5.93 -8.59
C PRO A 110 52.35 -4.94 -9.20
N VAL A 111 51.73 -4.11 -8.35
CA VAL A 111 50.76 -3.09 -8.76
C VAL A 111 51.49 -1.79 -9.11
N SER A 112 51.19 -1.20 -10.27
CA SER A 112 51.75 0.10 -10.66
C SER A 112 50.97 1.28 -10.08
N GLU A 113 51.57 2.48 -10.05
CA GLU A 113 50.85 3.70 -9.67
C GLU A 113 49.67 4.01 -10.62
N GLU A 114 49.81 3.68 -11.91
CA GLU A 114 48.75 3.85 -12.91
C GLU A 114 47.54 2.96 -12.60
N ASP A 115 47.78 1.70 -12.18
CA ASP A 115 46.72 0.78 -11.77
C ASP A 115 45.96 1.31 -10.55
N VAL A 116 46.70 1.84 -9.56
CA VAL A 116 46.11 2.45 -8.36
C VAL A 116 45.28 3.68 -8.72
N SER A 117 45.75 4.53 -9.65
CA SER A 117 45.01 5.72 -10.09
C SER A 117 43.70 5.33 -10.80
N ARG A 118 43.77 4.38 -11.75
CA ARG A 118 42.61 3.86 -12.47
C ARG A 118 41.57 3.25 -11.53
N LEU A 119 42.00 2.49 -10.52
CA LEU A 119 41.13 1.92 -9.50
C LEU A 119 40.44 3.01 -8.66
N LYS A 120 41.18 4.03 -8.23
CA LYS A 120 40.65 5.16 -7.45
C LYS A 120 39.55 5.91 -8.20
N GLU A 121 39.76 6.19 -9.48
CA GLU A 121 38.77 6.83 -10.35
C GLU A 121 37.53 5.93 -10.54
N GLY A 122 37.78 4.63 -10.75
CA GLY A 122 36.73 3.64 -10.98
C GLY A 122 35.86 3.33 -9.76
N PHE A 123 36.36 3.45 -8.52
CA PHE A 123 35.58 3.09 -7.33
C PHE A 123 34.26 3.87 -7.20
N LYS A 124 34.22 5.12 -7.69
CA LYS A 124 32.98 5.91 -7.71
C LYS A 124 31.94 5.27 -8.61
N VAL A 125 32.34 4.84 -9.81
CA VAL A 125 31.47 4.17 -10.78
C VAL A 125 30.99 2.84 -10.23
N LEU A 126 31.91 2.01 -9.70
CA LEU A 126 31.57 0.72 -9.12
C LEU A 126 30.59 0.85 -7.95
N LYS A 127 30.82 1.81 -7.05
CA LYS A 127 29.91 2.11 -5.94
C LYS A 127 28.51 2.48 -6.44
N ASN A 128 28.43 3.41 -7.38
CA ASN A 128 27.16 3.89 -7.92
C ASN A 128 26.39 2.77 -8.62
N TYR A 129 27.08 1.95 -9.42
CA TYR A 129 26.51 0.77 -10.06
C TYR A 129 26.00 -0.23 -9.03
N ALA A 130 26.80 -0.55 -8.00
CA ALA A 130 26.39 -1.49 -6.95
C ALA A 130 25.12 -1.02 -6.21
N GLN A 131 25.06 0.26 -5.83
CA GLN A 131 23.88 0.86 -5.19
C GLN A 131 22.65 0.87 -6.11
N ALA A 132 22.83 1.20 -7.40
CA ALA A 132 21.75 1.15 -8.38
C ALA A 132 21.25 -0.29 -8.60
N ASN A 133 22.17 -1.26 -8.69
CA ASN A 133 21.84 -2.67 -8.87
C ASN A 133 21.10 -3.24 -7.66
N LEU A 134 21.46 -2.83 -6.43
CA LEU A 134 20.71 -3.21 -5.23
C LEU A 134 19.27 -2.70 -5.28
N ARG A 135 19.08 -1.40 -5.53
CA ARG A 135 17.74 -0.78 -5.66
C ARG A 135 16.93 -1.43 -6.77
N TYR A 136 17.56 -1.75 -7.91
CA TYR A 136 16.91 -2.46 -9.00
C TYR A 136 16.42 -3.85 -8.59
N ARG A 137 17.22 -4.62 -7.83
CA ARG A 137 16.82 -5.94 -7.33
C ARG A 137 15.65 -5.85 -6.36
N GLU A 138 15.65 -4.87 -5.46
CA GLU A 138 14.56 -4.61 -4.53
C GLU A 138 13.28 -4.21 -5.28
N ALA A 139 13.38 -3.25 -6.20
CA ALA A 139 12.25 -2.80 -7.01
C ALA A 139 11.69 -3.92 -7.90
N ARG A 140 12.54 -4.83 -8.39
CA ARG A 140 12.10 -5.98 -9.20
C ARG A 140 11.16 -6.89 -8.42
N ALA A 141 11.43 -7.16 -7.14
CA ALA A 141 10.56 -7.98 -6.30
C ALA A 141 9.17 -7.35 -6.13
N GLN A 142 9.11 -6.03 -5.94
CA GLN A 142 7.84 -5.30 -5.83
C GLN A 142 7.09 -5.25 -7.17
N ALA A 143 7.83 -5.08 -8.27
CA ALA A 143 7.28 -5.04 -9.62
C ALA A 143 6.67 -6.37 -10.08
N GLU A 144 7.07 -7.51 -9.53
CA GLU A 144 6.45 -8.80 -9.83
C GLU A 144 4.99 -8.85 -9.37
N ASN A 145 4.66 -8.23 -8.22
CA ASN A 145 3.28 -8.11 -7.75
C ASN A 145 2.49 -7.10 -8.58
N ALA A 146 3.07 -5.94 -8.86
CA ALA A 146 2.47 -4.94 -9.75
C ALA A 146 2.12 -5.52 -11.13
N ARG A 147 3.00 -6.36 -11.68
CA ARG A 147 2.75 -7.08 -12.92
C ARG A 147 1.51 -7.98 -12.83
N LYS A 148 1.36 -8.75 -11.75
CA LYS A 148 0.18 -9.62 -11.57
C LYS A 148 -1.12 -8.82 -11.53
N THR A 149 -1.16 -7.70 -10.81
CA THR A 149 -2.32 -6.80 -10.77
C THR A 149 -2.70 -6.30 -12.17
N LEU A 150 -1.71 -5.93 -12.98
CA LEU A 150 -1.92 -5.54 -14.38
C LEU A 150 -2.39 -6.71 -15.24
N ASP A 151 -1.75 -7.87 -15.12
CA ASP A 151 -2.12 -9.08 -15.87
C ASP A 151 -3.57 -9.50 -15.55
N GLU A 152 -4.01 -9.41 -14.31
CA GLU A 152 -5.39 -9.70 -13.87
C GLU A 152 -6.41 -8.69 -14.44
N ALA A 153 -6.09 -7.39 -14.37
CA ALA A 153 -6.92 -6.34 -14.95
C ALA A 153 -7.05 -6.50 -16.47
N LEU A 154 -5.96 -6.83 -17.16
CA LEU A 154 -5.94 -7.04 -18.61
C LEU A 154 -6.63 -8.34 -19.03
N ALA A 155 -6.50 -9.42 -18.24
CA ALA A 155 -7.20 -10.69 -18.51
C ALA A 155 -8.73 -10.57 -18.44
N SER A 156 -9.26 -9.54 -17.77
CA SER A 156 -10.70 -9.21 -17.78
C SER A 156 -11.17 -8.53 -19.07
N ALA A 157 -10.24 -8.06 -19.93
CA ALA A 157 -10.56 -7.40 -21.20
C ALA A 157 -10.72 -8.37 -22.39
N ASP A 158 -10.43 -9.67 -22.21
CA ASP A 158 -10.51 -10.72 -23.24
C ASP A 158 -11.74 -11.66 -23.08
N LYS A 159 -12.82 -11.22 -22.43
CA LYS A 159 -14.07 -12.00 -22.28
C LYS A 159 -15.31 -11.33 -22.85
#